data_AF-A0A933AEU4-F1
#
_entry.id   AF-A0A933AEU4-F1
#
_cell.length_a   1.000
_cell.length_b   1.000
_cell.length_c   1.000
_cell.angle_alpha   90.00
_cell.angle_beta   90.00
_cell.angle_gamma   90.00
#
_symmetry.space_group_name_H-M   'P 1'
#
loop_
_entity.id
_entity.type
_entity.pdbx_description
1 polymer ?
#
loop_
_entity_poly.entity_id
_entity_poly.type
_entity_poly.pdbx_seq_one_letter_code
_entity_poly.pdbx_strand_id
1 'polypeptide(L)'
;MSVIAIPNILKNKLGEEATDALVVVLEKIEHEFKDSIVENVEIRFEKRLAEECAKLRTEMNGLRVEMHALRADIIRWMFLFWIGQLASIIAVFSFFFKH
;
A
#
# COMPACT_ATOMS: atom_id res chain seq x y z
N MET A 1 7.94 -26.05 22.85
CA MET A 1 7.15 -27.30 22.79
C MET A 1 5.77 -26.98 23.29
N SER A 2 4.75 -27.09 22.44
CA SER A 2 3.36 -27.07 22.89
C SER A 2 3.12 -28.40 23.58
N VAL A 3 2.80 -28.39 24.88
CA VAL A 3 2.48 -29.63 25.59
C VAL A 3 1.07 -30.00 25.20
N ILE A 4 0.91 -30.95 24.27
CA ILE A 4 -0.41 -31.47 23.88
C ILE A 4 -0.92 -32.32 25.04
N ALA A 5 -1.67 -31.68 25.94
CA ALA A 5 -2.28 -32.36 27.07
C ALA A 5 -3.51 -33.15 26.58
N ILE A 6 -3.37 -34.47 26.48
CA ILE A 6 -4.49 -35.37 26.16
C ILE A 6 -5.43 -35.42 27.39
N PRO A 7 -6.72 -35.07 27.26
CA PRO A 7 -7.68 -35.23 28.33
C PRO A 7 -7.77 -36.68 28.83
N ASN A 8 -7.83 -36.88 30.16
CA ASN A 8 -7.85 -38.22 30.79
C ASN A 8 -8.94 -39.15 30.23
N ILE A 9 -10.09 -38.60 29.82
CA ILE A 9 -11.20 -39.36 29.22
C ILE A 9 -10.78 -40.02 27.90
N LEU A 10 -9.97 -39.33 27.09
CA LEU A 10 -9.45 -39.85 25.83
C LEU A 10 -8.33 -40.86 26.10
N LYS A 11 -7.41 -40.57 27.02
CA LYS A 11 -6.35 -41.50 27.43
C LYS A 11 -6.91 -42.83 27.93
N ASN A 12 -7.93 -42.79 28.79
CA ASN A 12 -8.57 -43.98 29.35
C ASN A 12 -9.33 -44.82 28.33
N LYS A 13 -9.87 -44.20 27.27
CA LYS A 13 -10.62 -44.92 26.20
C LYS A 13 -9.71 -45.45 25.09
N LEU A 14 -8.62 -44.75 24.79
CA LEU A 14 -7.68 -45.10 23.73
C LEU A 14 -6.61 -46.08 24.21
N GLY A 15 -6.29 -46.09 25.50
CA GLY A 15 -5.13 -46.80 26.04
C GLY A 15 -3.85 -46.00 25.85
N GLU A 16 -2.78 -46.39 26.55
CA GLU A 16 -1.53 -45.61 26.61
C GLU A 16 -0.82 -45.56 25.26
N GLU A 17 -0.67 -46.71 24.60
CA GLU A 17 0.04 -46.84 23.32
C GLU A 17 -0.62 -46.07 22.17
N ALA A 18 -1.96 -46.10 22.09
CA ALA A 18 -2.70 -45.32 21.09
C ALA A 18 -2.74 -43.82 21.41
N THR A 19 -2.67 -43.46 22.70
CA THR A 19 -2.56 -42.06 23.12
C THR A 19 -1.23 -41.48 22.67
N ASP A 20 -0.13 -42.20 22.87
CA ASP A 20 1.21 -41.76 22.45
C ASP A 20 1.31 -41.63 20.93
N ALA A 21 0.76 -42.59 20.19
CA ALA A 21 0.68 -42.51 18.73
C ALA A 21 -0.13 -41.28 18.25
N LEU A 22 -1.24 -40.96 18.94
CA LEU A 22 -2.04 -39.79 18.61
C LEU A 22 -1.30 -38.48 18.89
N VAL A 23 -0.53 -38.40 19.99
CA VAL A 23 0.31 -37.23 20.29
C VAL A 23 1.34 -37.01 19.19
N VAL A 24 2.03 -38.05 18.73
CA VAL A 24 3.01 -37.94 17.63
C VAL A 24 2.37 -37.43 16.35
N VAL A 25 1.17 -37.91 16.00
CA VAL A 25 0.44 -37.44 14.81
C VAL A 25 0.01 -35.98 14.98
N LEU A 26 -0.49 -35.59 16.15
CA LEU A 26 -0.90 -34.21 16.43
C LEU A 26 0.27 -33.24 16.42
N GLU A 27 1.43 -33.62 16.98
CA GLU A 27 2.65 -32.82 16.93
C GLU A 27 3.13 -32.62 15.49
N LYS A 28 3.08 -33.68 14.67
CA LYS A 28 3.41 -33.60 13.25
C LYS A 28 2.48 -32.65 12.50
N ILE A 29 1.16 -32.77 12.71
CA ILE A 29 0.18 -31.88 12.08
C ILE A 29 0.36 -30.44 12.55
N GLU A 30 0.60 -30.20 13.84
CA GLU A 30 0.85 -28.85 14.37
C GLU A 30 2.08 -28.21 13.70
N HIS A 31 3.15 -28.99 13.52
CA HIS A 31 4.37 -28.52 12.87
C HIS A 31 4.14 -28.20 11.39
N GLU A 32 3.57 -29.14 10.62
CA GLU A 32 3.27 -28.93 9.20
C GLU A 32 2.31 -27.75 8.99
N PHE A 33 1.33 -27.59 9.89
CA PHE A 33 0.38 -26.49 9.82
C PHE A 33 1.03 -25.13 10.12
N LYS A 34 1.92 -25.06 11.12
CA LYS A 34 2.67 -23.82 11.42
C LYS A 34 3.53 -23.41 10.25
N ASP A 35 4.30 -24.33 9.69
CA ASP A 35 5.17 -24.05 8.55
C ASP A 35 4.35 -23.58 7.35
N SER A 36 3.25 -24.28 7.03
CA SER A 36 2.37 -23.92 5.93
C SER A 36 1.68 -22.56 6.13
N ILE A 37 1.26 -22.22 7.35
CA ILE A 37 0.69 -20.89 7.64
C ILE A 37 1.73 -19.81 7.43
N VAL A 38 2.94 -19.99 7.95
CA VAL A 38 4.01 -18.99 7.84
C VAL A 38 4.31 -18.72 6.37
N GLU A 39 4.55 -19.78 5.59
CA GLU A 39 4.80 -19.68 4.15
C GLU A 39 3.64 -19.00 3.42
N ASN A 40 2.39 -19.40 3.69
CA ASN A 40 1.23 -18.83 3.00
C ASN A 40 1.03 -17.34 3.34
N VAL A 41 1.22 -16.98 4.62
CA VAL A 41 1.12 -15.59 5.07
C VAL A 41 2.23 -14.76 4.45
N GLU A 42 3.47 -15.24 4.43
CA GLU A 42 4.60 -14.54 3.79
C GLU A 42 4.31 -14.28 2.31
N ILE A 43 3.94 -15.31 1.55
CA ILE A 43 3.64 -15.18 0.11
C ILE A 43 2.50 -14.18 -0.12
N ARG A 44 1.41 -14.28 0.65
CA ARG A 44 0.26 -13.38 0.49
C ARG A 44 0.60 -11.95 0.89
N PHE A 45 1.42 -11.78 1.93
CA PHE A 45 1.82 -10.47 2.42
C PHE A 45 2.78 -9.80 1.44
N GLU A 46 3.81 -10.51 0.95
CA GLU A 46 4.72 -10.01 -0.08
C GLU A 46 3.98 -9.60 -1.35
N LYS A 47 3.05 -10.44 -1.83
CA LYS A 47 2.22 -10.12 -3.00
C LYS A 47 1.41 -8.84 -2.78
N ARG A 48 0.72 -8.74 -1.65
CA ARG A 48 -0.14 -7.59 -1.35
C ARG A 48 0.67 -6.30 -1.14
N LEU A 49 1.85 -6.40 -0.52
CA LEU A 49 2.78 -5.28 -0.40
C LEU A 49 3.29 -4.82 -1.78
N ALA A 50 3.65 -5.75 -2.67
CA ALA A 50 4.09 -5.41 -4.02
C ALA A 50 2.98 -4.69 -4.80
N GLU A 51 1.74 -5.16 -4.69
CA GLU A 51 0.55 -4.55 -5.31
C GLU A 51 0.30 -3.12 -4.77
N GLU A 52 0.31 -2.93 -3.45
CA GLU A 52 0.11 -1.60 -2.84
C GLU A 52 1.26 -0.63 -3.17
N CYS A 53 2.52 -1.10 -3.17
CA CYS A 53 3.67 -0.29 -3.60
C CYS A 53 3.55 0.13 -5.08
N ALA A 54 3.10 -0.76 -5.96
CA ALA A 54 2.89 -0.45 -7.37
C ALA A 54 1.77 0.59 -7.56
N LYS A 55 0.69 0.46 -6.79
CA LYS A 55 -0.44 1.40 -6.79
C LYS A 55 0.01 2.79 -6.31
N LEU A 56 0.69 2.88 -5.17
CA LEU A 56 1.24 4.13 -4.64
C LEU A 56 2.19 4.80 -5.63
N ARG A 57 3.05 4.03 -6.31
CA ARG A 57 3.95 4.56 -7.34
C ARG A 57 3.17 5.16 -8.52
N THR A 58 2.08 4.54 -8.91
CA THR A 58 1.20 5.00 -9.99
C THR A 58 0.49 6.29 -9.58
N GLU A 59 -0.09 6.34 -8.39
CA GLU A 59 -0.74 7.54 -7.84
C GLU A 59 0.25 8.71 -7.71
N MET A 60 1.46 8.46 -7.20
CA MET A 60 2.50 9.50 -7.09
C MET A 60 2.93 10.05 -8.46
N ASN A 61 3.04 9.18 -9.47
CA ASN A 61 3.34 9.62 -10.84
C ASN A 61 2.19 10.45 -11.42
N GLY A 62 0.93 10.04 -11.19
CA GLY A 62 -0.25 10.79 -11.60
C GLY A 62 -0.27 12.19 -10.99
N LEU A 63 -0.08 12.28 -9.67
CA LEU A 63 0.02 13.56 -8.95
C LEU A 63 1.13 14.45 -9.51
N ARG A 64 2.31 13.89 -9.82
CA ARG A 64 3.41 14.66 -10.41
C ARG A 64 3.01 15.23 -11.77
N VAL A 65 2.34 14.44 -12.62
CA VAL A 65 1.85 14.89 -13.92
C VAL A 65 0.81 16.01 -13.76
N GLU A 66 -0.15 15.84 -12.86
CA GLU A 66 -1.17 16.86 -12.58
C GLU A 66 -0.55 18.17 -12.05
N MET A 67 0.45 18.08 -11.17
CA MET A 67 1.19 19.27 -10.70
C MET A 67 1.91 20.00 -11.84
N HIS A 68 2.52 19.26 -12.78
CA HIS A 68 3.15 19.86 -13.95
C HIS A 68 2.11 20.52 -14.87
N ALA A 69 0.95 19.89 -15.09
CA ALA A 69 -0.13 20.46 -15.87
C ALA A 69 -0.67 21.74 -15.23
N LEU A 70 -0.97 21.71 -13.93
CA LEU A 70 -1.43 22.88 -13.16
C LEU A 70 -0.41 24.03 -13.24
N ARG A 71 0.88 23.73 -13.07
CA ARG A 71 1.95 24.73 -13.21
C ARG A 71 1.95 25.35 -14.61
N ALA A 72 1.84 24.53 -15.65
CA ALA A 72 1.81 25.01 -17.04
C ALA A 72 0.58 25.89 -17.31
N ASP A 73 -0.59 25.52 -16.79
CA ASP A 73 -1.81 26.29 -16.93
C ASP A 73 -1.72 27.63 -16.18
N ILE A 74 -1.19 27.64 -14.96
CA ILE A 74 -0.93 28.89 -14.20
C ILE A 74 -0.01 29.81 -15.01
N ILE A 75 1.09 29.29 -15.56
CA ILE A 75 2.01 30.09 -16.38
C ILE A 75 1.30 30.65 -17.62
N ARG A 76 0.47 29.86 -18.30
CA ARG A 76 -0.32 30.30 -19.47
C ARG A 76 -1.24 31.46 -19.11
N TRP A 77 -1.97 31.35 -17.99
CA TRP A 77 -2.87 32.40 -17.51
C TRP A 77 -2.11 33.65 -17.06
N MET A 78 -0.94 33.50 -16.43
CA MET A 78 -0.08 34.64 -16.08
C MET A 78 0.34 35.43 -17.32
N PHE A 79 0.71 34.77 -18.43
CA PHE A 79 1.05 35.48 -19.67
C PHE A 79 -0.13 36.24 -20.26
N LEU A 80 -1.31 35.61 -20.32
CA LEU A 80 -2.52 36.27 -20.84
C LEU A 80 -2.84 37.53 -20.03
N PHE A 81 -2.75 37.42 -18.71
CA PHE A 81 -2.93 38.53 -17.80
C PHE A 81 -1.86 39.63 -17.98
N TRP A 82 -0.58 39.25 -18.07
CA TRP A 82 0.53 40.19 -18.27
C TRP A 82 0.43 40.97 -19.58
N ILE A 83 -0.04 40.36 -20.67
CA ILE A 83 -0.29 41.07 -21.93
C ILE A 83 -1.35 42.17 -21.72
N GLY A 84 -2.41 41.86 -20.98
CA GLY A 84 -3.44 42.84 -20.61
C GLY A 84 -2.90 43.97 -19.74
N GLN A 85 -2.09 43.66 -18.73
CA GLN A 85 -1.44 44.67 -17.88
C GLN A 85 -0.46 45.55 -18.66
N LEU A 86 0.32 44.98 -19.57
CA LEU A 86 1.26 45.75 -20.38
C LEU A 86 0.52 46.71 -21.32
N ALA A 87 -0.57 46.23 -21.95
CA ALA A 87 -1.42 47.07 -22.80
C ALA A 87 -2.05 48.24 -22.01
N SER A 88 -2.52 48.00 -20.79
CA SER A 88 -3.10 49.07 -19.96
C SER A 88 -2.05 50.10 -19.52
N ILE A 89 -0.85 49.66 -19.14
CA ILE A 89 0.26 50.57 -18.79
C ILE A 89 0.65 51.42 -20.01
N ILE A 90 0.79 50.82 -21.19
CA ILE A 90 1.11 51.55 -22.44
C ILE A 90 0.03 52.59 -22.76
N ALA A 91 -1.26 52.23 -22.60
CA ALA A 91 -2.36 53.14 -22.84
C ALA A 91 -2.32 54.36 -21.91
N VAL A 92 -2.08 54.13 -20.60
CA VAL A 92 -1.95 55.21 -19.60
C VAL A 92 -0.73 56.08 -19.88
N PHE A 93 0.42 55.48 -20.19
CA PHE A 93 1.63 56.22 -20.55
C PHE A 93 1.41 57.09 -21.80
N SER A 94 0.82 56.53 -22.85
CA SER A 94 0.55 57.26 -24.09
C SER A 94 -0.43 58.42 -23.87
N PHE A 95 -1.43 58.25 -23.01
CA PHE A 95 -2.36 59.32 -22.65
C PHE A 95 -1.66 60.48 -21.91
N PHE A 96 -0.77 60.18 -20.97
CA PHE A 96 -0.05 61.20 -20.20
C PHE A 96 1.00 61.99 -21.01
N PHE A 97 1.66 61.36 -22.00
CA PHE A 97 2.68 62.03 -22.84
C PHE A 97 2.10 62.77 -24.05
N LYS A 98 0.79 62.65 -24.32
CA LYS A 98 0.11 63.34 -25.43
C LYS A 98 -0.45 64.72 -25.01
N HIS A 99 -0.14 65.17 -23.79
CA HIS A 99 -0.38 66.52 -23.29
C HIS A 99 0.95 67.23 -23.07
#